data_AF-A0A6J5XMA0-F1
#
_entry.id   AF-A0A6J5XMA0-F1
#
_cell.length_a   1.000
_cell.length_b   1.000
_cell.length_c   1.000
_cell.angle_alpha   90.00
_cell.angle_beta   90.00
_cell.angle_gamma   90.00
#
_symmetry.space_group_name_H-M   'P 1'
#
loop_
_entity.id
_entity.type
_entity.pdbx_description
1 polymer ?
#
loop_
_entity_poly.entity_id
_entity_poly.type
_entity_poly.pdbx_seq_one_letter_code
_entity_poly.pdbx_strand_id
1 'polypeptide(L)'
;MLETDSTILKQSVEGMTNNGAWSILPIILEIRRLGNSFQRVEWSWIPRSINKAVHAAASIGIRAVVQICWAERPPPSLQGVLEVDGLPGQPN
;
A
#
# COMPACT_ATOMS: atom_id res chain seq x y z
N MET A 1 5.17 13.47 15.23
CA MET A 1 4.02 12.61 15.58
C MET A 1 3.50 11.97 14.30
N LEU A 2 3.27 10.67 14.30
CA LEU A 2 2.73 9.89 13.19
C LEU A 2 1.41 9.26 13.64
N GLU A 3 0.40 9.31 12.79
CA GLU A 3 -0.95 8.84 13.08
C GLU A 3 -1.29 7.64 12.19
N THR A 4 -1.96 6.64 12.78
CA THR A 4 -2.38 5.43 12.07
C THR A 4 -3.73 4.95 12.58
N ASP A 5 -4.60 4.43 11.70
CA ASP A 5 -5.82 3.72 12.10
C ASP A 5 -5.62 2.20 12.25
N SER A 6 -4.40 1.71 12.00
CA SER A 6 -4.03 0.30 12.13
C SER A 6 -3.34 0.01 13.46
N THR A 7 -4.02 -0.75 14.32
CA THR A 7 -3.48 -1.22 15.61
C THR A 7 -2.31 -2.19 15.42
N ILE A 8 -2.41 -3.07 14.41
CA ILE A 8 -1.34 -4.02 14.04
C ILE A 8 -0.09 -3.24 13.65
N LEU A 9 -0.22 -2.21 12.79
CA LEU A 9 0.92 -1.38 12.40
C LEU A 9 1.57 -0.72 13.62
N LYS A 10 0.76 -0.09 14.49
CA LYS A 10 1.25 0.57 15.71
C LYS A 10 2.03 -0.38 16.60
N GLN A 11 1.45 -1.55 16.90
CA GLN A 11 2.11 -2.58 17.71
C GLN A 11 3.41 -3.05 17.05
N SER A 12 3.40 -3.27 15.74
CA SER A 12 4.59 -3.69 14.99
C SER A 12 5.70 -2.65 15.05
N VAL A 13 5.42 -1.36 14.86
CA VAL A 13 6.48 -0.34 14.89
C VAL A 13 7.03 -0.13 16.31
N GLU A 14 6.21 -0.33 17.34
CA GLU A 14 6.61 -0.24 18.76
C GLU A 14 7.43 -1.43 19.28
N GLY A 15 7.64 -2.47 18.48
CA GLY A 15 8.50 -3.60 18.85
C GLY A 15 7.77 -4.93 19.02
N MET A 16 6.43 -4.96 18.94
CA MET A 16 5.66 -6.20 19.09
C MET A 16 5.82 -7.08 17.84
N THR A 17 6.44 -8.25 18.01
CA THR A 17 6.69 -9.22 16.92
C THR A 17 5.64 -10.33 16.85
N ASN A 18 4.81 -10.49 17.88
CA ASN A 18 3.81 -11.56 17.97
C ASN A 18 2.39 -11.14 17.54
N ASN A 19 2.26 -10.14 16.67
CA ASN A 19 0.95 -9.64 16.22
C ASN A 19 0.53 -10.17 14.83
N GLY A 20 1.26 -11.15 14.29
CA GLY A 20 0.94 -11.81 13.02
C GLY A 20 1.23 -10.98 11.76
N ALA A 21 1.92 -9.84 11.88
CA ALA A 21 2.20 -8.91 10.78
C ALA A 21 3.32 -9.37 9.82
N TRP A 22 3.47 -10.67 9.58
CA TRP A 22 4.57 -11.25 8.79
C TRP A 22 4.59 -10.74 7.35
N SER A 23 3.42 -10.55 6.74
CA SER A 23 3.27 -10.06 5.36
C SER A 23 3.78 -8.64 5.16
N ILE A 24 3.83 -7.83 6.22
CA ILE A 24 4.29 -6.44 6.18
C ILE A 24 5.63 -6.24 6.89
N LEU A 25 6.25 -7.31 7.40
CA LEU A 25 7.50 -7.23 8.18
C LEU A 25 8.62 -6.44 7.46
N PRO A 26 8.88 -6.62 6.15
CA PRO A 26 9.89 -5.82 5.45
C PRO A 26 9.61 -4.31 5.54
N ILE A 27 8.33 -3.92 5.42
CA ILE A 27 7.89 -2.52 5.52
C ILE A 27 8.08 -2.02 6.96
N ILE A 28 7.74 -2.83 7.97
CA ILE A 28 7.96 -2.48 9.39
C ILE A 28 9.44 -2.21 9.68
N LEU A 29 10.33 -3.08 9.18
CA LEU A 29 11.78 -2.91 9.37
C LEU A 29 12.28 -1.61 8.75
N GLU A 30 11.79 -1.28 7.56
CA GLU A 30 12.14 -0.02 6.89
C GLU A 30 11.60 1.20 7.64
N ILE A 31 10.35 1.14 8.13
CA ILE A 31 9.77 2.19 8.96
C ILE A 31 10.62 2.42 10.23
N ARG A 32 11.06 1.35 10.90
CA ARG A 32 11.94 1.45 12.08
C ARG A 32 13.30 2.04 11.71
N ARG A 33 13.88 1.61 10.59
CA ARG A 33 15.17 2.12 10.08
C ARG A 33 15.09 3.63 9.81
N LEU A 34 14.03 4.09 9.14
CA LEU A 34 13.77 5.50 8.91
C LEU A 34 13.43 6.24 10.21
N GLY A 35 12.70 5.62 11.12
CA GLY A 35 12.38 6.20 12.43
C GLY A 35 13.64 6.57 13.22
N ASN A 36 14.68 5.74 13.13
CA ASN A 36 15.97 5.99 13.78
C ASN A 36 16.75 7.19 13.20
N SER A 37 16.38 7.73 12.03
CA SER A 37 16.98 8.97 11.51
C SER A 37 16.40 10.25 12.12
N PHE A 38 15.29 10.13 12.86
CA PHE A 38 14.68 11.27 13.56
C PHE A 38 15.06 11.25 15.04
N GLN A 39 15.13 12.43 15.66
CA GLN A 39 15.45 12.55 17.09
C GLN A 39 14.41 11.86 17.98
N ARG A 40 13.13 11.90 17.58
CA ARG A 40 12.02 11.24 18.27
C ARG A 40 10.87 11.02 17.29
N VAL A 41 10.31 9.82 17.29
CA VAL A 41 9.11 9.47 16.53
C VAL A 41 8.07 8.93 17.49
N GLU A 42 6.90 9.56 17.51
CA GLU A 42 5.77 9.12 18.32
C GLU A 42 4.65 8.64 17.42
N TRP A 43 4.05 7.50 17.77
CA TRP A 43 2.95 6.89 17.04
C TRP A 43 1.66 6.99 17.84
N SER A 44 0.63 7.54 17.22
CA SER A 44 -0.71 7.63 17.79
C SER A 44 -1.67 6.78 16.97
N TRP A 45 -2.54 6.03 17.67
CA TRP A 45 -3.67 5.40 17.01
C TRP A 45 -4.83 6.39 16.92
N ILE A 46 -5.43 6.50 15.74
CA ILE A 46 -6.58 7.36 15.50
C ILE A 46 -7.74 6.58 14.87
N PRO A 47 -9.01 6.92 15.18
CA PRO A 47 -10.15 6.32 14.50
C PRO A 47 -10.11 6.56 12.98
N ARG A 48 -10.53 5.56 12.20
CA ARG A 48 -10.66 5.70 10.73
C ARG A 48 -11.56 6.87 10.31
N SER A 49 -12.54 7.23 11.13
CA SER A 49 -13.45 8.35 10.88
C SER A 49 -12.73 9.71 10.83
N ILE A 50 -11.55 9.83 11.46
CA ILE A 50 -10.72 11.03 11.40
C ILE A 50 -9.52 10.87 10.45
N ASN A 51 -9.09 9.63 10.16
CA ASN A 51 -8.04 9.33 9.17
C ASN A 51 -8.50 9.39 7.69
N LYS A 52 -9.51 10.21 7.37
CA LYS A 52 -10.15 10.26 6.03
C LYS A 52 -9.20 10.72 4.94
N ALA A 53 -8.31 11.67 5.24
CA ALA A 53 -7.36 12.20 4.27
C ALA A 53 -6.40 11.10 3.77
N VAL A 54 -5.86 10.28 4.69
CA VAL A 54 -4.99 9.15 4.34
C VAL A 54 -5.75 8.10 3.55
N HIS A 55 -7.00 7.79 3.94
CA HIS A 55 -7.83 6.86 3.18
C HIS A 55 -8.07 7.34 1.73
N ALA A 56 -8.34 8.63 1.54
CA ALA A 56 -8.51 9.22 0.22
C ALA A 56 -7.21 9.15 -0.60
N ALA A 57 -6.07 9.52 -0.01
CA ALA A 57 -4.76 9.45 -0.65
C ALA A 57 -4.40 8.01 -1.06
N ALA A 58 -4.56 7.04 -0.16
CA ALA A 58 -4.35 5.62 -0.44
C ALA A 58 -5.28 5.12 -1.56
N SER A 59 -6.54 5.54 -1.56
CA SER A 59 -7.50 5.17 -2.61
C SER A 59 -7.11 5.73 -3.98
N ILE A 60 -6.57 6.95 -4.04
CA ILE A 60 -6.03 7.53 -5.28
C ILE A 60 -4.83 6.72 -5.76
N GLY A 61 -3.89 6.41 -4.86
CA GLY A 61 -2.71 5.61 -5.18
C GLY A 61 -3.07 4.22 -5.70
N ILE A 62 -3.99 3.51 -5.03
CA ILE A 62 -4.48 2.21 -5.48
C ILE A 62 -5.07 2.31 -6.89
N ARG A 63 -5.91 3.32 -7.15
CA ARG A 63 -6.47 3.51 -8.50
C ARG A 63 -5.39 3.75 -9.54
N ALA A 64 -4.39 4.58 -9.25
CA ALA A 64 -3.28 4.85 -10.17
C ALA A 64 -2.45 3.58 -10.44
N VAL A 65 -2.11 2.82 -9.39
CA VAL A 65 -1.38 1.54 -9.53
C VAL A 65 -2.20 0.53 -10.33
N VAL A 66 -3.51 0.43 -10.09
CA VAL A 66 -4.40 -0.43 -10.87
C VAL A 66 -4.36 -0.05 -12.35
N GLN A 67 -4.42 1.23 -12.69
CA GLN A 67 -4.34 1.69 -14.08
C GLN A 67 -2.98 1.33 -14.73
N ILE A 68 -1.87 1.52 -14.01
CA ILE A 68 -0.53 1.15 -14.50
C ILE A 68 -0.44 -0.37 -14.69
N CYS A 69 -0.87 -1.15 -13.70
CA CYS A 69 -0.88 -2.61 -13.79
C CYS A 69 -1.75 -3.11 -14.94
N TRP A 70 -2.88 -2.46 -15.22
CA TRP A 70 -3.74 -2.84 -16.35
C TRP A 70 -3.14 -2.45 -17.70
N ALA A 71 -2.36 -1.36 -17.76
CA ALA A 71 -1.63 -0.97 -18.95
C ALA A 71 -0.48 -1.95 -19.27
N GLU A 72 0.27 -2.39 -18.26
CA GLU A 72 1.38 -3.34 -18.44
C GLU A 72 0.92 -4.80 -18.56
N ARG A 73 -0.12 -5.16 -17.81
CA ARG A 73 -0.63 -6.54 -17.73
C ARG A 73 -2.16 -6.52 -17.57
N PRO A 74 -2.89 -6.29 -18.67
CA PRO A 74 -4.35 -6.25 -18.62
C PRO A 74 -4.91 -7.59 -18.13
N PRO A 75 -6.05 -7.58 -17.43
CA PRO A 75 -6.72 -8.81 -17.06
C PRO A 75 -7.12 -9.60 -18.33
N PRO A 76 -7.12 -10.95 -18.29
CA PRO A 76 -7.39 -11.77 -19.48
C PRO A 76 -8.73 -11.47 -20.17
N SER A 77 -9.74 -11.07 -19.39
CA SER A 77 -11.04 -10.63 -19.92
C SER A 77 -10.95 -9.36 -20.76
N LEU A 78 -10.02 -8.45 -20.45
CA LEU A 78 -9.77 -7.23 -21.24
C LEU A 78 -8.88 -7.55 -22.44
N GLN A 79 -7.91 -8.45 -22.29
CA GLN A 79 -7.05 -8.90 -23.38
C GLN A 79 -7.87 -9.54 -24.51
N GLY A 80 -8.82 -10.42 -24.17
CA GLY A 80 -9.71 -11.03 -25.17
C GLY A 80 -10.59 -10.01 -25.92
N VAL A 81 -10.99 -8.91 -25.28
CA VAL A 81 -11.72 -7.82 -25.96
C VAL A 81 -10.79 -7.04 -26.90
N LEU A 82 -9.57 -6.70 -26.44
CA LEU A 82 -8.59 -5.98 -27.27
C LEU A 82 -8.12 -6.79 -28.48
N GLU A 83 -8.00 -8.11 -28.33
CA GLU A 83 -7.67 -9.04 -29.42
C GLU A 83 -8.80 -9.12 -30.46
N VAL A 84 -10.07 -9.08 -30.02
CA VAL A 84 -11.24 -9.05 -30.90
C VAL A 84 -11.42 -7.69 -31.57
N ASP A 85 -11.06 -6.59 -30.90
CA ASP A 85 -11.12 -5.22 -31.43
C ASP A 85 -9.99 -4.92 -32.44
N GLY A 86 -9.11 -5.88 -32.73
CA GLY A 86 -8.23 -5.85 -33.90
C GLY A 86 -6.94 -5.04 -33.75
N LEU A 87 -6.49 -4.74 -32.52
CA LEU A 87 -5.16 -4.20 -32.31
C LEU A 87 -4.12 -5.28 -32.62
N PRO A 88 -3.25 -5.11 -33.64
CA PRO A 88 -2.22 -6.09 -33.92
C PRO A 88 -1.24 -6.08 -32.75
N GLY A 89 -1.23 -7.18 -31.98
CA GLY A 89 -0.30 -7.37 -30.87
C GLY A 89 1.14 -7.17 -31.37
N GLN A 90 1.88 -6.29 -30.68
CA GLN A 90 3.32 -6.17 -30.92
C GLN A 90 3.99 -7.52 -30.61
N PRO A 91 4.98 -7.95 -31.42
CA PRO A 91 5.59 -9.26 -31.27
C PRO A 91 6.47 -9.35 -30.02
N ASN A 92 6.51 -10.55 -29.45
CA ASN A 92 7.21 -10.98 -28.24
C ASN A 92 8.72 -10.73 -28.25
#